data_AF-X1G6P5-F1
#
_entry.id   AF-X1G6P5-F1
#
_cell.length_a   1.000
_cell.length_b   1.000
_cell.length_c   1.000
_cell.angle_alpha   90.00
_cell.angle_beta   90.00
_cell.angle_gamma   90.00
#
_symmetry.space_group_name_H-M   'P 1'
#
loop_
_entity.id
_entity.type
_entity.pdbx_description
1 polymer ?
#
loop_
_entity_poly.entity_id
_entity_poly.type
_entity_poly.pdbx_seq_one_letter_code
_entity_poly.pdbx_strand_id
1 'polypeptide(L)'
;YWVRPNPEQAIKLFQLHGSFNWLYCPVCLNLRLTPKVKSVSKILIVPQKCEICSGSLTYIIIPPTFFKVMSNHYLRQVWFDAEKSLRNIKKIYFCGYSFPDADIHIKYLLKRIELSLQNDLEIYIINWAENKKEHQAELEKERYLRFFKDKDIIHYKKLSFQDFCKRGIENAGDF
;
A
#
# COMPACT_ATOMS: atom_id res chain seq x y z
N TYR A 1 19.16 -16.83 -5.13
CA TYR A 1 18.96 -15.80 -6.16
C TYR A 1 17.50 -15.34 -6.13
N TRP A 2 17.21 -14.09 -6.51
CA TRP A 2 15.82 -13.66 -6.74
C TRP A 2 15.40 -14.18 -8.11
N VAL A 3 14.25 -14.84 -8.20
CA VAL A 3 13.69 -15.36 -9.45
C VAL A 3 12.39 -14.62 -9.71
N ARG A 4 12.17 -14.22 -10.96
CA ARG A 4 10.91 -13.58 -11.34
C ARG A 4 9.76 -14.58 -11.10
N PRO A 5 8.70 -14.21 -10.37
CA PRO A 5 7.60 -15.13 -10.09
C PRO A 5 6.86 -15.51 -11.39
N ASN A 6 6.30 -16.72 -11.43
CA ASN A 6 5.44 -17.19 -12.52
C ASN A 6 4.23 -16.23 -12.67
N PRO A 7 4.08 -15.52 -13.80
CA PRO A 7 2.99 -14.56 -13.98
C PRO A 7 1.59 -15.15 -13.80
N GLU A 8 1.39 -16.44 -14.11
CA GLU A 8 0.10 -17.13 -14.00
C GLU A 8 -0.30 -17.42 -12.55
N GLN A 9 0.65 -17.39 -11.62
CA GLN A 9 0.46 -17.68 -10.20
C GLN A 9 0.82 -16.48 -9.31
N ALA A 10 1.17 -15.35 -9.92
CA ALA A 10 1.68 -14.18 -9.21
C ALA A 10 0.55 -13.25 -8.74
N ILE A 11 0.72 -12.71 -7.53
CA ILE A 11 -0.10 -11.62 -7.03
C ILE A 11 0.55 -10.29 -7.41
N LYS A 12 -0.25 -9.34 -7.89
CA LYS A 12 0.24 -7.97 -8.14
C LYS A 12 0.47 -7.26 -6.82
N LEU A 13 1.70 -6.77 -6.61
CA LEU A 13 2.09 -6.00 -5.43
C LEU A 13 2.48 -4.58 -5.84
N PHE A 14 1.75 -3.59 -5.32
CA PHE A 14 2.03 -2.18 -5.55
C PHE A 14 2.61 -1.53 -4.29
N GLN A 15 3.90 -1.16 -4.33
CA GLN A 15 4.56 -0.47 -3.21
C GLN A 15 4.35 1.05 -3.33
N LEU A 16 3.18 1.53 -2.90
CA LEU A 16 2.74 2.93 -3.04
C LEU A 16 3.65 3.96 -2.33
N HIS A 17 4.42 3.54 -1.33
CA HIS A 17 5.37 4.40 -0.61
C HIS A 17 6.83 4.15 -1.00
N GLY A 18 7.07 3.41 -2.08
CA GLY A 18 8.40 2.98 -2.48
C GLY A 18 8.93 1.85 -1.59
N SER A 19 10.25 1.65 -1.59
CA SER A 19 10.85 0.51 -0.90
C SER A 19 12.30 0.73 -0.48
N PHE A 20 12.70 0.08 0.60
CA PHE A 20 14.07 0.13 1.13
C PHE A 20 15.13 -0.50 0.21
N ASN A 21 14.70 -1.24 -0.81
CA ASN A 21 15.58 -1.82 -1.81
C ASN A 21 15.54 -1.10 -3.17
N TRP A 22 14.85 0.05 -3.28
CA TRP A 22 14.75 0.82 -4.51
C TRP A 22 15.72 1.99 -4.50
N LEU A 23 16.74 1.93 -5.36
CA LEU A 23 17.60 3.06 -5.69
C LEU A 23 17.29 3.54 -7.11
N TYR A 24 17.56 4.80 -7.37
CA TYR A 24 17.21 5.47 -8.61
C TYR A 24 18.27 6.51 -8.98
N CYS A 25 18.62 6.60 -10.26
CA CYS A 25 19.50 7.65 -10.76
C CYS A 25 18.67 8.82 -11.33
N PRO A 26 18.75 10.04 -10.78
CA PRO A 26 18.02 11.19 -11.31
C PRO A 26 18.58 11.72 -12.64
N VAL A 27 19.76 11.26 -13.07
CA VAL A 27 20.43 11.71 -14.29
C VAL A 27 19.98 10.90 -15.51
N CYS A 28 20.13 9.57 -15.46
CA CYS A 28 19.78 8.68 -16.58
C CYS A 28 18.47 7.92 -16.35
N LEU A 29 17.76 8.23 -15.27
CA LEU A 29 16.53 7.58 -14.84
C LEU A 29 16.68 6.10 -14.46
N ASN A 30 17.87 5.50 -14.43
CA ASN A 30 18.00 4.07 -14.15
C ASN A 30 17.47 3.67 -12.77
N LEU A 31 16.60 2.66 -12.71
CA LEU A 31 16.11 2.04 -11.48
C LEU A 31 16.99 0.84 -11.11
N ARG A 32 17.49 0.83 -9.87
CA ARG A 32 18.31 -0.26 -9.32
C ARG A 32 17.60 -0.90 -8.13
N LEU A 33 17.15 -2.13 -8.33
CA LEU A 33 16.61 -2.97 -7.27
C LEU A 33 17.74 -3.70 -6.55
N THR A 34 17.66 -3.79 -5.23
CA THR A 34 18.68 -4.43 -4.40
C THR A 34 18.06 -5.53 -3.52
N PRO A 35 17.72 -6.69 -4.11
CA PRO A 35 17.02 -7.76 -3.40
C PRO A 35 17.70 -8.15 -2.09
N LYS A 36 16.91 -8.31 -1.02
CA LYS A 36 17.39 -8.68 0.34
C LYS A 36 18.33 -7.66 1.00
N VAL A 37 18.52 -6.48 0.41
CA VAL A 37 19.38 -5.42 0.96
C VAL A 37 18.57 -4.15 1.19
N LYS A 38 18.67 -3.59 2.40
CA LYS A 38 18.10 -2.28 2.74
C LYS A 38 19.00 -1.15 2.24
N SER A 39 19.18 -1.05 0.92
CA SER A 39 20.16 -0.14 0.31
C SER A 39 19.87 1.33 0.56
N VAL A 40 18.61 1.69 0.83
CA VAL A 40 18.27 3.06 1.23
C VAL A 40 18.96 3.44 2.55
N SER A 41 19.05 2.54 3.53
CA SER A 41 19.78 2.82 4.77
C SER A 41 21.28 3.02 4.53
N LYS A 42 21.86 2.32 3.53
CA LYS A 42 23.27 2.43 3.20
C LYS A 42 23.60 3.75 2.50
N ILE A 43 22.75 4.19 1.56
CA ILE A 43 23.03 5.39 0.76
C ILE A 43 22.95 6.69 1.56
N LEU A 44 22.21 6.68 2.68
CA LEU A 44 22.18 7.79 3.63
C LEU A 44 23.53 8.02 4.34
N ILE A 45 24.39 6.99 4.40
CA ILE A 45 25.71 7.04 5.05
C ILE A 45 26.81 7.14 3.99
N VAL A 46 26.73 6.28 2.96
CA VAL A 46 27.75 6.16 1.91
C VAL A 46 27.11 6.39 0.54
N PRO A 47 27.39 7.51 -0.14
CA PRO A 47 26.88 7.78 -1.48
C PRO A 47 27.24 6.65 -2.45
N GLN A 48 26.28 6.25 -3.29
CA GLN A 48 26.50 5.23 -4.33
C GLN A 48 26.38 5.85 -5.72
N LYS A 49 27.20 5.37 -6.65
CA LYS A 49 27.18 5.80 -8.05
C LYS A 49 26.34 4.86 -8.91
N CYS A 50 25.75 5.43 -9.95
CA CYS A 50 25.01 4.69 -10.97
C CYS A 50 25.99 3.90 -11.83
N GLU A 51 25.69 2.63 -12.05
CA GLU A 51 26.51 1.72 -12.88
C GLU A 51 26.48 2.10 -14.38
N ILE A 52 25.53 2.94 -14.81
CA ILE A 52 25.35 3.33 -16.22
C ILE A 52 26.03 4.66 -16.55
N CYS A 53 25.80 5.71 -15.74
CA CYS A 53 26.25 7.06 -16.05
C CYS A 53 27.16 7.69 -14.98
N SER A 54 27.53 6.93 -13.93
CA SER A 54 28.32 7.43 -12.80
C SER A 54 27.70 8.61 -12.03
N GLY A 55 26.44 8.96 -12.31
CA GLY A 55 25.65 9.90 -11.53
C GLY A 55 25.38 9.39 -10.11
N SER A 56 25.12 10.28 -9.16
CA SER A 56 24.79 9.89 -7.79
C SER A 56 23.40 9.24 -7.73
N LEU A 57 23.30 8.06 -7.12
CA LEU A 57 22.01 7.41 -6.86
C LEU A 57 21.29 8.10 -5.70
N THR A 58 19.97 8.00 -5.70
CA THR A 58 19.08 8.38 -4.59
C THR A 58 18.06 7.27 -4.34
N TYR A 59 17.18 7.44 -3.37
CA TYR A 59 16.14 6.47 -3.00
C TYR A 59 14.74 6.93 -3.41
N ILE A 60 13.82 5.98 -3.51
CA ILE A 60 12.39 6.23 -3.70
C ILE A 60 11.65 5.71 -2.47
N ILE A 61 11.43 6.58 -1.48
CA ILE A 61 10.61 6.32 -0.30
C ILE A 61 9.78 7.57 -0.01
N ILE A 62 8.49 7.38 0.26
CA ILE A 62 7.61 8.42 0.79
C ILE A 62 7.34 8.10 2.27
N PRO A 63 7.78 8.96 3.21
CA PRO A 63 7.46 8.77 4.61
C PRO A 63 5.95 9.05 4.88
N PRO A 64 5.40 8.53 5.99
CA PRO A 64 4.03 8.79 6.42
C PRO A 64 3.89 10.20 7.02
N THR A 65 4.16 11.23 6.22
CA THR A 65 4.03 12.66 6.58
C THR A 65 2.90 13.30 5.78
N PHE A 66 2.37 14.45 6.24
CA PHE A 66 1.34 15.18 5.48
C PHE A 66 1.86 15.70 4.12
N PHE A 67 3.10 16.19 4.09
CA PHE A 67 3.75 16.64 2.87
C PHE A 67 4.45 15.46 2.20
N LYS A 68 3.88 14.96 1.11
CA LYS A 68 4.45 13.87 0.32
C LYS A 68 4.82 14.39 -1.08
N VAL A 69 6.10 14.31 -1.45
CA VAL A 69 6.57 14.68 -2.79
C VAL A 69 6.38 13.48 -3.72
N MET A 70 5.36 13.55 -4.58
CA MET A 70 4.97 12.49 -5.53
C MET A 70 5.57 12.70 -6.94
N SER A 71 6.71 13.36 -7.04
CA SER A 71 7.29 13.78 -8.33
C SER A 71 8.13 12.69 -9.02
N ASN A 72 8.43 11.57 -8.37
CA ASN A 72 9.19 10.50 -9.00
C ASN A 72 8.33 9.74 -10.02
N HIS A 73 8.84 9.56 -11.24
CA HIS A 73 8.09 8.97 -12.34
C HIS A 73 7.75 7.49 -12.12
N TYR A 74 8.66 6.68 -11.56
CA TYR A 74 8.39 5.28 -11.24
C TYR A 74 7.29 5.14 -10.20
N LEU A 75 7.31 6.02 -9.21
CA LEU A 75 6.32 6.01 -8.15
C LEU A 75 4.95 6.38 -8.68
N ARG A 76 4.86 7.41 -9.53
CA ARG A 76 3.61 7.76 -10.23
C ARG A 76 3.08 6.59 -11.07
N GLN A 77 3.95 5.86 -11.76
CA GLN A 77 3.55 4.68 -12.53
C GLN A 77 2.94 3.59 -11.62
N VAL A 78 3.58 3.30 -10.48
CA VAL A 78 3.04 2.34 -9.50
C VAL A 78 1.67 2.78 -8.98
N TRP A 79 1.49 4.06 -8.67
CA TRP A 79 0.19 4.61 -8.25
C TRP A 79 -0.87 4.52 -9.35
N PHE A 80 -0.50 4.83 -10.60
CA PHE A 80 -1.40 4.72 -11.75
C PHE A 80 -1.85 3.27 -11.97
N ASP A 81 -0.93 2.31 -11.92
CA ASP A 81 -1.24 0.89 -12.11
C ASP A 81 -2.06 0.32 -10.95
N ALA A 82 -1.83 0.80 -9.72
CA ALA A 82 -2.65 0.47 -8.57
C ALA A 82 -4.08 0.99 -8.74
N GLU A 83 -4.25 2.26 -9.12
CA GLU A 83 -5.56 2.84 -9.40
C GLU A 83 -6.29 2.07 -10.49
N LYS A 84 -5.62 1.76 -11.60
CA LYS A 84 -6.19 0.99 -12.70
C LYS A 84 -6.66 -0.39 -12.23
N SER A 85 -5.90 -1.04 -11.35
CA SER A 85 -6.25 -2.35 -10.81
C SER A 85 -7.45 -2.30 -9.86
N LEU A 86 -7.79 -1.13 -9.32
CA LEU A 86 -8.90 -0.93 -8.39
C LEU A 86 -10.22 -0.55 -9.09
N ARG A 87 -10.23 -0.29 -10.41
CA ARG A 87 -11.41 0.24 -11.13
C ARG A 87 -12.63 -0.67 -11.18
N ASN A 88 -12.47 -1.99 -11.04
CA ASN A 88 -13.55 -2.98 -11.16
C ASN A 88 -13.55 -3.98 -10.00
N ILE A 89 -13.14 -3.54 -8.82
CA ILE A 89 -13.10 -4.41 -7.65
C ILE A 89 -14.46 -4.50 -6.99
N LYS A 90 -14.75 -5.69 -6.45
CA LYS A 90 -15.95 -5.95 -5.66
C LYS A 90 -15.68 -5.98 -4.16
N LYS A 91 -14.43 -6.23 -3.76
CA LYS A 91 -14.05 -6.36 -2.35
C LYS A 91 -12.72 -5.67 -2.09
N ILE A 92 -12.63 -4.91 -1.00
CA ILE A 92 -11.39 -4.35 -0.46
C ILE A 92 -11.17 -4.91 0.93
N TYR A 93 -9.96 -5.42 1.18
CA TYR A 93 -9.53 -5.88 2.49
C TYR A 93 -8.45 -4.94 3.03
N PHE A 94 -8.75 -4.23 4.11
CA PHE A 94 -7.78 -3.43 4.86
C PHE A 94 -7.16 -4.27 5.96
N CYS A 95 -5.92 -4.69 5.75
CA CYS A 95 -5.18 -5.53 6.69
C CYS A 95 -4.08 -4.73 7.39
N GLY A 96 -4.14 -4.61 8.72
CA GLY A 96 -3.11 -3.90 9.48
C GLY A 96 -3.10 -2.37 9.29
N TYR A 97 -4.18 -1.81 8.75
CA TYR A 97 -4.26 -0.38 8.38
C TYR A 97 -5.25 0.36 9.27
N SER A 98 -4.75 1.38 9.99
CA SER A 98 -5.55 2.16 10.96
C SER A 98 -6.34 3.32 10.32
N PHE A 99 -6.21 3.52 9.01
CA PHE A 99 -6.83 4.61 8.26
C PHE A 99 -6.49 6.02 8.81
N PRO A 100 -5.19 6.35 9.00
CA PRO A 100 -4.78 7.60 9.63
C PRO A 100 -5.08 8.83 8.76
N ASP A 101 -5.19 9.99 9.39
CA ASP A 101 -5.54 11.23 8.68
C ASP A 101 -4.46 11.75 7.74
N ALA A 102 -3.19 11.42 8.01
CA ALA A 102 -2.05 11.79 7.17
C ALA A 102 -2.02 11.09 5.80
N ASP A 103 -2.80 10.03 5.59
CA ASP A 103 -2.81 9.26 4.35
C ASP A 103 -3.78 9.81 3.30
N ILE A 104 -3.70 11.13 3.08
CA ILE A 104 -4.54 11.89 2.15
C ILE A 104 -4.53 11.29 0.74
N HIS A 105 -3.37 10.83 0.22
CA HIS A 105 -3.29 10.25 -1.13
C HIS A 105 -4.01 8.90 -1.24
N ILE A 106 -3.92 8.05 -0.22
CA ILE A 106 -4.67 6.78 -0.17
C ILE A 106 -6.16 7.08 -0.06
N LYS A 107 -6.54 8.02 0.82
CA LYS A 107 -7.93 8.48 0.94
C LYS A 107 -8.47 9.01 -0.39
N TYR A 108 -7.72 9.85 -1.10
CA TYR A 108 -8.13 10.36 -2.41
C TYR A 108 -8.32 9.23 -3.44
N LEU A 109 -7.37 8.29 -3.51
CA LEU A 109 -7.46 7.12 -4.36
C LEU A 109 -8.74 6.31 -4.07
N LEU A 110 -8.97 5.96 -2.80
CA LEU A 110 -10.15 5.20 -2.37
C LEU A 110 -11.45 5.94 -2.64
N LYS A 111 -11.48 7.27 -2.43
CA LYS A 111 -12.69 8.06 -2.70
C LYS A 111 -13.02 8.10 -4.18
N ARG A 112 -12.01 8.21 -5.04
CA ARG A 112 -12.20 8.11 -6.49
C ARG A 112 -12.73 6.75 -6.91
N ILE A 113 -12.23 5.67 -6.32
CA ILE A 113 -12.71 4.31 -6.59
C ILE A 113 -14.17 4.19 -6.19
N GLU A 114 -14.52 4.56 -4.96
CA GLU A 114 -15.90 4.54 -4.45
C GLU A 114 -16.85 5.33 -5.36
N LEU A 115 -16.46 6.52 -5.79
CA LEU A 115 -17.30 7.37 -6.67
C LEU A 115 -17.38 6.86 -8.12
N SER A 116 -16.40 6.08 -8.57
CA SER A 116 -16.37 5.55 -9.95
C SER A 116 -17.11 4.22 -10.12
N LEU A 117 -17.31 3.48 -9.01
CA LEU A 117 -17.99 2.20 -9.03
C LEU A 117 -19.51 2.41 -9.00
N GLN A 118 -20.23 1.71 -9.87
CA GLN A 118 -21.69 1.76 -9.99
C GLN A 118 -22.40 0.65 -9.19
N ASN A 119 -21.82 0.23 -8.05
CA ASN A 119 -22.37 -0.67 -6.99
C ASN A 119 -21.71 -2.07 -6.90
N ASP A 120 -21.95 -2.77 -5.77
CA ASP A 120 -21.38 -4.04 -5.27
C ASP A 120 -19.96 -4.00 -4.67
N LEU A 121 -19.51 -2.85 -4.16
CA LEU A 121 -18.26 -2.79 -3.40
C LEU A 121 -18.49 -3.20 -1.94
N GLU A 122 -17.71 -4.15 -1.44
CA GLU A 122 -17.64 -4.54 -0.02
C GLU A 122 -16.28 -4.16 0.57
N ILE A 123 -16.28 -3.70 1.82
CA ILE A 123 -15.09 -3.26 2.54
C ILE A 123 -14.92 -4.05 3.83
N TYR A 124 -13.82 -4.75 3.96
CA TYR A 124 -13.49 -5.54 5.15
C TYR A 124 -12.31 -4.92 5.88
N ILE A 125 -12.45 -4.71 7.19
CA ILE A 125 -11.42 -4.12 8.04
C ILE A 125 -10.91 -5.19 9.00
N ILE A 126 -9.63 -5.51 8.87
CA ILE A 126 -8.91 -6.57 9.59
C ILE A 126 -7.71 -5.92 10.25
N ASN A 127 -7.93 -5.39 11.45
CA ASN A 127 -6.87 -4.73 12.20
C ASN A 127 -6.97 -5.02 13.71
N TRP A 128 -7.55 -6.14 14.12
CA TRP A 128 -7.62 -6.50 15.54
C TRP A 128 -6.25 -6.92 16.09
N ALA A 129 -6.05 -6.72 17.39
CA ALA A 129 -4.89 -7.21 18.13
C ALA A 129 -5.32 -7.55 19.56
N GLU A 130 -4.66 -8.53 20.20
CA GLU A 130 -5.02 -9.00 21.55
C GLU A 130 -5.01 -7.88 22.59
N ASN A 131 -4.10 -6.92 22.46
CA ASN A 131 -3.96 -5.78 23.37
C ASN A 131 -4.73 -4.52 22.92
N LYS A 132 -5.51 -4.60 21.83
CA LYS A 132 -6.30 -3.45 21.36
C LYS A 132 -7.52 -3.26 22.27
N LYS A 133 -7.62 -2.09 22.89
CA LYS A 133 -8.78 -1.72 23.72
C LYS A 133 -10.01 -1.48 22.84
N GLU A 134 -11.20 -1.77 23.35
CA GLU A 134 -12.46 -1.57 22.60
C GLU A 134 -12.63 -0.14 22.10
N HIS A 135 -12.32 0.86 22.94
CA HIS A 135 -12.36 2.26 22.53
C HIS A 135 -11.43 2.58 21.34
N GLN A 136 -10.26 1.95 21.25
CA GLN A 136 -9.35 2.12 20.11
C GLN A 136 -9.91 1.49 18.83
N ALA A 137 -10.57 0.34 18.96
CA ALA A 137 -11.25 -0.32 17.85
C ALA A 137 -12.43 0.53 17.34
N GLU A 138 -13.19 1.14 18.24
CA GLU A 138 -14.31 2.01 17.87
C GLU A 138 -13.82 3.27 17.15
N LEU A 139 -12.82 3.98 17.68
CA LEU A 139 -12.24 5.14 17.00
C LEU A 139 -11.68 4.81 15.61
N GLU A 140 -11.12 3.61 15.45
CA GLU A 140 -10.67 3.12 14.15
C GLU A 140 -11.85 2.88 13.21
N LYS A 141 -12.86 2.14 13.65
CA LYS A 141 -14.09 1.88 12.89
C LYS A 141 -14.77 3.18 12.46
N GLU A 142 -14.86 4.16 13.35
CA GLU A 142 -15.40 5.50 13.07
C GLU A 142 -14.63 6.24 11.97
N ARG A 143 -13.31 6.03 11.82
CA ARG A 143 -12.55 6.64 10.72
C ARG A 143 -12.99 6.11 9.36
N TYR A 144 -13.29 4.81 9.27
CA TYR A 144 -13.82 4.19 8.05
C TYR A 144 -15.26 4.65 7.79
N LEU A 145 -16.13 4.59 8.80
CA LEU A 145 -17.55 4.98 8.69
C LEU A 145 -17.75 6.46 8.32
N ARG A 146 -16.84 7.34 8.74
CA ARG A 146 -16.88 8.76 8.36
C ARG A 146 -16.42 9.02 6.93
N PHE A 147 -15.62 8.12 6.36
CA PHE A 147 -14.98 8.34 5.06
C PHE A 147 -15.82 7.78 3.90
N PHE A 148 -16.28 6.54 4.03
CA PHE A 148 -17.12 5.88 3.03
C PHE A 148 -18.57 6.36 3.16
N LYS A 149 -19.23 6.56 2.02
CA LYS A 149 -20.58 7.10 1.91
C LYS A 149 -21.61 6.07 2.38
N ASP A 150 -21.47 4.84 1.90
CA ASP A 150 -22.32 3.72 2.29
C ASP A 150 -21.67 3.00 3.47
N LYS A 151 -22.44 2.83 4.55
CA LYS A 151 -21.97 2.23 5.80
C LYS A 151 -22.27 0.74 5.85
N ASP A 152 -23.26 0.28 5.07
CA ASP A 152 -23.73 -1.09 5.10
C ASP A 152 -22.74 -2.04 4.39
N ILE A 153 -21.91 -1.48 3.50
CA ILE A 153 -20.81 -2.17 2.84
C ILE A 153 -19.55 -2.35 3.72
N ILE A 154 -19.55 -1.84 4.96
CA ILE A 154 -18.36 -1.83 5.83
C ILE A 154 -18.45 -2.92 6.90
N HIS A 155 -17.53 -3.89 6.80
CA HIS A 155 -17.43 -5.06 7.67
C HIS A 155 -16.19 -4.96 8.56
N TYR A 156 -16.36 -4.45 9.79
CA TYR A 156 -15.29 -4.45 10.78
C TYR A 156 -15.20 -5.83 11.47
N LYS A 157 -14.10 -6.56 11.24
CA LYS A 157 -13.91 -7.91 11.78
C LYS A 157 -12.96 -7.89 12.98
N LYS A 158 -13.31 -8.61 14.05
CA LYS A 158 -12.41 -8.90 15.18
C LYS A 158 -11.38 -9.97 14.80
N LEU A 159 -10.62 -9.71 13.73
CA LEU A 159 -9.59 -10.59 13.20
C LEU A 159 -8.26 -9.84 13.13
N SER A 160 -7.17 -10.49 13.56
CA SER A 160 -5.83 -9.98 13.31
C SER A 160 -5.41 -10.26 11.88
N PHE A 161 -4.37 -9.56 11.41
CA PHE A 161 -3.81 -9.86 10.09
C PHE A 161 -3.27 -11.30 10.02
N GLN A 162 -2.70 -11.79 11.12
CA GLN A 162 -2.21 -13.16 11.24
C GLN A 162 -3.34 -14.18 11.10
N ASP A 163 -4.50 -13.93 11.71
CA ASP A 163 -5.68 -14.79 11.57
C ASP A 163 -6.18 -14.82 10.13
N PHE A 164 -6.23 -13.66 9.49
CA PHE A 164 -6.60 -13.54 8.08
C PHE A 164 -5.64 -14.31 7.17
N CYS A 165 -4.32 -14.20 7.40
CA CYS A 165 -3.33 -14.95 6.62
C CYS A 165 -3.49 -16.47 6.76
N LYS A 166 -3.88 -16.98 7.94
CA LYS A 166 -4.11 -18.41 8.15
C LYS A 166 -5.37 -18.92 7.46
N ARG A 167 -6.41 -18.09 7.38
CA ARG A 167 -7.75 -18.49 6.90
C ARG A 167 -7.99 -18.23 5.41
N GLY A 168 -7.28 -17.26 4.83
CA GLY A 168 -7.40 -16.90 3.42
C GLY A 168 -8.63 -16.05 3.08
N ILE A 169 -8.70 -15.61 1.81
CA ILE A 169 -9.72 -14.68 1.28
C ILE A 169 -11.07 -15.39 1.08
N GLU A 170 -11.07 -16.69 0.75
CA GLU A 170 -12.29 -17.45 0.43
C GLU A 170 -13.25 -17.57 1.62
N ASN A 171 -12.72 -17.66 2.84
CA ASN A 171 -13.50 -17.68 4.08
C ASN A 171 -13.82 -16.28 4.60
N ALA A 172 -13.37 -15.21 3.93
CA ALA A 172 -13.44 -13.85 4.46
C ALA A 172 -14.84 -13.23 4.48
N GLY A 173 -15.76 -13.75 3.65
CA GLY A 173 -17.17 -13.39 3.62
C GLY A 173 -18.03 -14.17 4.62
N ASP A 174 -17.53 -15.31 5.14
CA ASP A 174 -18.23 -16.14 6.13
C ASP A 174 -17.96 -15.67 7.58
N PHE A 175 -17.27 -14.53 7.72
CA PHE A 175 -17.03 -13.82 8.98
C PHE A 175 -18.03 -12.69 9.16
#